data_AF-A0A415QHD6-F1
#
_entry.id   AF-A0A415QHD6-F1
#
_cell.length_a   1.000
_cell.length_b   1.000
_cell.length_c   1.000
_cell.angle_alpha   90.00
_cell.angle_beta   90.00
_cell.angle_gamma   90.00
#
_symmetry.space_group_name_H-M   'P 1'
#
loop_
_entity.id
_entity.type
_entity.pdbx_description
1 polymer ?
#
loop_
_entity_poly.entity_id
_entity_poly.type
_entity_poly.pdbx_seq_one_letter_code
_entity_poly.pdbx_strand_id
1 'polypeptide(L)'
;MKFSNLPPSINFKQYMIMKYPEFFQTVRELKMTISDSFLPLCYCIYISKDLKKCVVRSNLTTWDMTDVSYFILVGMYKWQNFTYMNTRSVTLGFFNDKLDPVNSIRFDKYELTEINFSGDTFNPYQQNSPCYHVKDTSTGQSLSIEQIPLANFQQVLNTIWEAENKE
;
A
#
# COMPACT_ATOMS: atom_id res chain seq x y z
N MET A 1 -2.64 -25.92 18.80
CA MET A 1 -1.22 -25.46 18.71
C MET A 1 -1.17 -24.00 19.08
N LYS A 2 -0.31 -23.64 20.03
CA LYS A 2 -0.06 -22.25 20.43
C LYS A 2 0.70 -21.57 19.28
N PHE A 3 0.17 -20.46 18.77
CA PHE A 3 0.90 -19.58 17.84
C PHE A 3 1.96 -18.80 18.64
N SER A 4 3.03 -19.48 19.00
CA SER A 4 4.25 -18.89 19.51
C SER A 4 5.35 -19.18 18.50
N ASN A 5 5.98 -18.11 18.00
CA ASN A 5 7.07 -18.03 17.04
C ASN A 5 6.66 -17.56 15.64
N LEU A 6 6.13 -16.33 15.55
CA LEU A 6 6.50 -15.46 14.42
C LEU A 6 8.00 -15.14 14.59
N PRO A 7 8.83 -15.21 13.54
CA PRO A 7 10.22 -14.83 13.64
C PRO A 7 10.33 -13.36 14.08
N PRO A 8 11.31 -13.01 14.92
CA PRO A 8 11.45 -11.67 15.47
C PRO A 8 11.62 -10.69 14.31
N SER A 9 10.64 -9.78 14.17
CA SER A 9 10.74 -8.47 13.51
C SER A 9 11.65 -8.42 12.28
N ILE A 10 11.06 -8.45 11.07
CA ILE A 10 11.73 -7.86 9.90
C ILE A 10 11.98 -6.39 10.24
N ASN A 11 13.20 -6.07 10.65
CA ASN A 11 13.61 -4.72 10.94
C ASN A 11 13.96 -4.03 9.61
N PHE A 12 12.94 -3.45 8.97
CA PHE A 12 13.09 -2.72 7.70
C PHE A 12 14.10 -1.57 7.76
N LYS A 13 14.59 -1.15 8.95
CA LYS A 13 15.62 -0.11 9.09
C LYS A 13 17.01 -0.54 8.58
N GLN A 14 17.28 -1.84 8.38
CA GLN A 14 18.65 -2.32 8.12
C GLN A 14 19.02 -2.45 6.63
N TYR A 15 18.12 -2.11 5.69
CA TYR A 15 18.35 -2.22 4.23
C TYR A 15 18.51 -0.88 3.50
N MET A 16 18.47 0.25 4.21
CA MET A 16 18.58 1.57 3.57
C MET A 16 20.06 1.91 3.33
N ILE A 17 20.51 1.83 2.07
CA ILE A 17 21.62 2.58 1.41
C ILE A 17 21.91 2.05 -0.02
N MET A 18 21.23 1.00 -0.49
CA MET A 18 21.46 0.38 -1.81
C MET A 18 20.31 0.71 -2.79
N LYS A 19 20.60 1.57 -3.76
CA LYS A 19 19.68 2.49 -4.47
C LYS A 19 18.72 1.73 -5.40
N TYR A 20 17.42 2.04 -5.35
CA TYR A 20 16.33 1.66 -6.27
C TYR A 20 16.25 0.18 -6.75
N PRO A 21 17.00 -0.33 -7.77
CA PRO A 21 16.95 -1.74 -8.14
C PRO A 21 17.13 -2.72 -6.98
N GLU A 22 18.01 -2.40 -6.04
CA GLU A 22 18.31 -3.27 -4.90
C GLU A 22 17.16 -3.31 -3.91
N PHE A 23 16.49 -2.18 -3.63
CA PHE A 23 15.26 -2.16 -2.83
C PHE A 23 14.16 -3.01 -3.48
N PHE A 24 13.91 -2.83 -4.78
CA PHE A 24 12.89 -3.63 -5.48
C PHE A 24 13.26 -5.12 -5.53
N GLN A 25 14.56 -5.44 -5.63
CA GLN A 25 15.07 -6.80 -5.55
C GLN A 25 14.91 -7.38 -4.15
N THR A 26 15.25 -6.65 -3.09
CA THR A 26 15.03 -7.07 -1.69
C THR A 26 13.54 -7.27 -1.42
N VAL A 27 12.65 -6.39 -1.87
CA VAL A 27 11.21 -6.60 -1.72
C VAL A 27 10.74 -7.84 -2.49
N ARG A 28 11.29 -8.07 -3.69
CA ARG A 28 11.00 -9.28 -4.48
C ARG A 28 11.47 -10.54 -3.75
N GLU A 29 12.68 -10.56 -3.24
CA GLU A 29 13.25 -11.67 -2.47
C GLU A 29 12.50 -11.89 -1.16
N LEU A 30 12.14 -10.82 -0.48
CA LEU A 30 11.34 -10.85 0.72
C LEU A 30 9.97 -11.49 0.44
N LYS A 31 9.31 -11.16 -0.67
CA LYS A 31 8.07 -11.85 -1.08
C LYS A 31 8.30 -13.35 -1.31
N MET A 32 9.38 -13.71 -1.98
CA MET A 32 9.74 -15.12 -2.20
C MET A 32 10.05 -15.86 -0.89
N THR A 33 10.46 -15.13 0.16
CA THR A 33 10.89 -15.70 1.45
C THR A 33 9.79 -15.70 2.51
N ILE A 34 8.85 -14.74 2.49
CA ILE A 34 7.88 -14.52 3.59
C ILE A 34 6.86 -15.67 3.73
N SER A 35 6.55 -16.45 2.70
CA SER A 35 5.78 -17.71 2.77
C SER A 35 5.44 -18.19 1.36
N ASP A 36 5.24 -19.51 1.14
CA ASP A 36 4.61 -20.07 -0.08
C ASP A 36 3.22 -19.45 -0.39
N SER A 37 2.65 -18.74 0.58
CA SER A 37 1.45 -17.95 0.44
C SER A 37 1.67 -16.67 -0.37
N PHE A 38 2.82 -15.98 -0.30
CA PHE A 38 2.99 -14.72 -1.03
C PHE A 38 3.06 -14.96 -2.54
N LEU A 39 2.29 -14.17 -3.29
CA LEU A 39 2.25 -14.25 -4.74
C LEU A 39 3.27 -13.29 -5.36
N PRO A 40 3.77 -13.58 -6.57
CA PRO A 40 4.68 -12.69 -7.28
C PRO A 40 4.02 -11.36 -7.71
N LEU A 41 2.70 -11.21 -7.54
CA LEU A 41 1.95 -10.00 -7.87
C LEU A 41 1.98 -8.95 -6.75
N CYS A 42 1.99 -7.69 -7.13
CA CYS A 42 1.80 -6.55 -6.23
C CYS A 42 1.30 -5.33 -6.98
N TYR A 43 0.85 -4.32 -6.24
CA TYR A 43 0.66 -2.98 -6.76
C TYR A 43 1.72 -2.05 -6.19
N CYS A 44 2.31 -1.25 -7.07
CA CYS A 44 3.12 -0.09 -6.70
C CYS A 44 2.36 1.15 -7.15
N ILE A 45 2.00 2.02 -6.22
CA ILE A 45 1.34 3.30 -6.50
C ILE A 45 2.37 4.39 -6.26
N TYR A 46 2.78 5.09 -7.32
CA TYR A 46 3.73 6.20 -7.24
C TYR A 46 2.95 7.51 -7.24
N ILE A 47 3.17 8.35 -6.24
CA ILE A 47 2.50 9.65 -6.07
C ILE A 47 3.50 10.75 -6.37
N SER A 48 3.09 11.65 -7.26
CA SER A 48 3.91 12.76 -7.75
C SER A 48 4.25 13.79 -6.67
N LYS A 49 5.26 14.64 -6.91
CA LYS A 49 5.70 15.69 -5.98
C LYS A 49 4.65 16.74 -5.67
N ASP A 50 3.76 17.02 -6.62
CA ASP A 50 2.63 17.93 -6.40
C ASP A 50 1.47 17.26 -5.62
N LEU A 51 1.58 15.97 -5.32
CA LEU A 51 0.59 15.11 -4.65
C LEU A 51 -0.75 14.98 -5.38
N LYS A 52 -0.87 15.49 -6.61
CA LYS A 52 -2.12 15.50 -7.38
C LYS A 52 -2.23 14.34 -8.33
N LYS A 53 -1.10 13.79 -8.77
CA LYS A 53 -1.05 12.72 -9.76
C LYS A 53 -0.45 11.46 -9.18
N CYS A 54 -0.89 10.32 -9.69
CA CYS A 54 -0.25 9.05 -9.43
C CYS A 54 -0.13 8.18 -10.68
N VAL A 55 0.77 7.20 -10.59
CA VAL A 55 0.87 6.09 -11.54
C VAL A 55 0.73 4.81 -10.75
N VAL A 56 -0.18 3.94 -11.16
CA VAL A 56 -0.35 2.61 -10.57
C VAL A 56 0.27 1.58 -11.50
N ARG A 57 1.17 0.75 -10.96
CA ARG A 57 1.80 -0.36 -11.68
C ARG A 57 1.48 -1.68 -10.99
N SER A 58 1.09 -2.68 -11.79
CA SER A 58 1.11 -4.06 -11.36
C SER A 58 2.54 -4.61 -11.49
N ASN A 59 2.98 -5.36 -10.48
CA ASN A 59 4.33 -5.89 -10.29
C ASN A 59 5.38 -4.87 -9.82
N LEU A 60 6.44 -5.37 -9.19
CA LEU A 60 7.62 -4.58 -8.82
C LEU A 60 8.40 -4.29 -10.10
N THR A 61 8.31 -3.05 -10.55
CA THR A 61 9.08 -2.53 -11.67
C THR A 61 9.85 -1.31 -11.22
N THR A 62 11.03 -1.11 -11.80
CA THR A 62 11.77 0.14 -11.58
C THR A 62 10.99 1.28 -12.21
N TRP A 63 10.75 2.34 -11.44
CA TRP A 63 10.10 3.56 -11.90
C TRP A 63 11.05 4.75 -11.77
N ASP A 64 10.89 5.74 -12.64
CA ASP A 64 11.63 7.00 -12.49
C ASP A 64 11.07 7.77 -11.29
N MET A 65 11.90 7.90 -10.25
CA MET A 65 11.53 8.54 -8.99
C MET A 65 11.75 10.05 -9.01
N THR A 66 12.19 10.63 -10.14
CA THR A 66 12.51 12.07 -10.27
C THR A 66 11.32 12.96 -9.89
N ASP A 67 10.10 12.56 -10.23
CA ASP A 67 8.87 13.29 -9.92
C ASP A 67 8.03 12.62 -8.82
N VAL A 68 8.57 11.63 -8.10
CA VAL A 68 7.83 10.93 -7.05
C VAL A 68 8.14 11.55 -5.69
N SER A 69 7.12 11.73 -4.85
CA SER A 69 7.26 12.12 -3.44
C SER A 69 6.99 10.94 -2.50
N TYR A 70 6.01 10.12 -2.85
CA TYR A 70 5.66 8.92 -2.10
C TYR A 70 5.39 7.76 -3.02
N PHE A 71 5.57 6.53 -2.52
CA PHE A 71 4.98 5.37 -3.16
C PHE A 71 4.43 4.39 -2.13
N ILE A 72 3.38 3.67 -2.53
CA ILE A 72 2.68 2.69 -1.72
C ILE A 72 2.93 1.32 -2.33
N LEU A 73 3.25 0.36 -1.48
CA LEU A 73 3.43 -1.02 -1.89
C LEU A 73 2.32 -1.90 -1.31
N VAL A 74 1.62 -2.62 -2.17
CA VAL A 74 0.58 -3.59 -1.79
C VAL A 74 0.97 -4.96 -2.31
N GLY A 75 1.13 -5.93 -1.40
CA GLY A 75 1.41 -7.33 -1.74
C GLY A 75 0.13 -8.15 -1.88
N MET A 76 0.20 -9.26 -2.61
CA MET A 76 -0.85 -10.26 -2.68
C MET A 76 -0.37 -11.57 -2.08
N TYR A 77 -1.25 -12.26 -1.36
CA TYR A 77 -0.95 -13.55 -0.75
C TYR A 77 -2.15 -14.49 -0.83
N LYS A 78 -1.87 -15.79 -0.99
CA LYS A 78 -2.82 -16.87 -0.86
C LYS A 78 -3.34 -16.90 0.56
N TRP A 79 -4.65 -16.84 0.68
CA TRP A 79 -5.35 -16.97 1.93
C TRP A 79 -6.34 -18.11 1.81
N GLN A 80 -6.28 -19.05 2.74
CA GLN A 80 -7.15 -20.21 2.75
C GLN A 80 -8.20 -20.06 3.86
N ASN A 81 -9.47 -20.23 3.50
CA ASN A 81 -10.52 -20.57 4.46
C ASN A 81 -10.82 -22.07 4.40
N PHE A 82 -11.73 -22.55 5.24
CA PHE A 82 -12.04 -23.98 5.37
C PHE A 82 -12.33 -24.71 4.04
N THR A 83 -12.84 -24.00 3.02
CA THR A 83 -13.33 -24.62 1.78
C THR A 83 -12.61 -24.13 0.52
N TYR A 84 -11.97 -22.96 0.56
CA TYR A 84 -11.39 -22.31 -0.63
C TYR A 84 -10.01 -21.71 -0.37
N MET A 85 -9.13 -21.86 -1.35
CA MET A 85 -7.89 -21.08 -1.46
C MET A 85 -8.18 -19.84 -2.32
N ASN A 86 -8.06 -18.66 -1.73
CA ASN A 86 -8.26 -17.37 -2.38
C ASN A 86 -6.98 -16.54 -2.35
N THR A 87 -7.05 -15.33 -2.91
CA THR A 87 -5.97 -14.34 -2.85
C THR A 87 -6.46 -13.08 -2.14
N ARG A 88 -5.68 -12.59 -1.18
CA ARG A 88 -5.90 -11.33 -0.48
C ARG A 88 -4.78 -10.34 -0.74
N SER A 89 -5.11 -9.06 -0.60
CA SER A 89 -4.15 -7.96 -0.65
C SER A 89 -3.80 -7.48 0.75
N VAL A 90 -2.57 -6.99 0.91
CA VAL A 90 -2.07 -6.38 2.15
C VAL A 90 -1.17 -5.21 1.83
N THR A 91 -1.33 -4.11 2.54
CA THR A 91 -0.40 -2.98 2.45
C THR A 91 0.92 -3.38 3.10
N LEU A 92 1.99 -3.38 2.31
CA LEU A 92 3.34 -3.67 2.79
C LEU A 92 4.01 -2.42 3.37
N GLY A 93 3.60 -1.23 2.93
CA GLY A 93 4.03 0.03 3.54
C GLY A 93 3.87 1.24 2.62
N PHE A 94 4.11 2.40 3.22
CA PHE A 94 4.28 3.67 2.52
C PHE A 94 5.74 4.08 2.61
N PHE A 95 6.23 4.73 1.56
CA PHE A 95 7.63 5.09 1.44
C PHE A 95 7.75 6.47 0.80
N ASN A 96 8.79 7.21 1.16
CA ASN A 96 9.13 8.49 0.51
C ASN A 96 9.96 8.28 -0.77
N ASP A 97 10.35 9.38 -1.42
CA ASP A 97 11.20 9.43 -2.61
C ASP A 97 12.61 8.83 -2.43
N LYS A 98 13.06 8.74 -1.17
CA LYS A 98 14.32 8.11 -0.75
C LYS A 98 14.18 6.64 -0.38
N LEU A 99 12.99 6.06 -0.55
CA LEU A 99 12.64 4.69 -0.15
C LEU A 99 12.62 4.45 1.37
N ASP A 100 12.63 5.52 2.17
CA ASP A 100 12.48 5.39 3.61
C ASP A 100 11.00 5.10 3.94
N PRO A 101 10.70 4.16 4.84
CA PRO A 101 9.34 3.91 5.27
C PRO A 101 8.77 5.14 6.00
N VAL A 102 7.52 5.46 5.70
CA VAL A 102 6.75 6.54 6.35
C VAL A 102 5.47 5.99 6.95
N ASN A 103 4.99 6.62 8.01
CA ASN A 103 3.78 6.16 8.71
C ASN A 103 2.48 6.59 8.00
N SER A 104 2.52 7.69 7.26
CA SER A 104 1.39 8.24 6.51
C SER A 104 1.89 9.02 5.30
N ILE A 105 0.99 9.24 4.34
CA ILE A 105 1.19 10.18 3.24
C ILE A 105 0.43 11.45 3.59
N ARG A 106 1.18 12.55 3.77
CA ARG A 106 0.64 13.83 4.21
C ARG A 106 0.34 14.74 3.02
N PHE A 107 -0.87 15.25 2.99
CA PHE A 107 -1.36 16.33 2.14
C PHE A 107 -1.44 17.63 2.98
N ASP A 108 -2.01 18.70 2.44
CA ASP A 108 -2.06 20.00 3.12
C ASP A 108 -2.94 19.92 4.38
N LYS A 109 -4.18 19.44 4.23
CA LYS A 109 -5.13 19.31 5.35
C LYS A 109 -5.31 17.86 5.79
N TYR A 110 -5.10 16.90 4.89
CA TYR A 110 -5.39 15.49 5.14
C TYR A 110 -4.14 14.63 5.24
N GLU A 111 -4.26 13.46 5.85
CA GLU A 111 -3.25 12.40 5.76
C GLU A 111 -3.90 11.04 5.48
N LEU A 112 -3.29 10.27 4.56
CA LEU A 112 -3.62 8.86 4.33
C LEU A 112 -2.78 8.02 5.28
N THR A 113 -3.42 7.37 6.25
CA THR A 113 -2.75 6.63 7.32
C THR A 113 -2.73 5.13 7.10
N GLU A 114 -3.67 4.59 6.33
CA GLU A 114 -3.78 3.15 6.12
C GLU A 114 -4.56 2.84 4.85
N ILE A 115 -4.23 1.71 4.23
CA ILE A 115 -5.08 1.07 3.23
C ILE A 115 -5.34 -0.34 3.73
N ASN A 116 -6.59 -0.60 4.11
CA ASN A 116 -7.06 -1.92 4.47
C ASN A 116 -7.72 -2.58 3.28
N PHE A 117 -7.80 -3.90 3.30
CA PHE A 117 -8.51 -4.65 2.27
C PHE A 117 -9.65 -5.39 2.93
N SER A 118 -10.86 -4.94 2.65
CA SER A 118 -12.03 -5.70 3.09
C SER A 118 -12.08 -7.00 2.30
N GLY A 119 -12.34 -8.08 3.04
CA GLY A 119 -12.61 -9.37 2.45
C GLY A 119 -13.80 -9.94 3.19
N ASP A 120 -14.93 -10.06 2.50
CA ASP A 120 -15.98 -10.93 3.00
C ASP A 120 -15.46 -12.36 2.95
N THR A 121 -15.39 -12.99 4.12
CA THR A 121 -15.02 -14.39 4.35
C THR A 121 -15.85 -15.35 3.49
N PHE A 122 -17.05 -14.93 3.08
CA PHE A 122 -18.04 -15.73 2.35
C PHE A 122 -18.21 -15.33 0.87
N ASN A 123 -17.70 -14.17 0.44
CA ASN A 123 -17.76 -13.74 -0.96
C ASN A 123 -16.35 -13.67 -1.58
N PRO A 124 -15.91 -14.71 -2.33
CA PRO A 124 -14.57 -14.76 -2.92
C PRO A 124 -14.30 -13.66 -3.95
N TYR A 125 -15.34 -12.99 -4.46
CA TYR A 125 -15.20 -11.94 -5.49
C TYR A 125 -14.93 -10.54 -4.94
N GLN A 126 -15.12 -10.30 -3.63
CA GLN A 126 -14.89 -8.99 -2.99
C GLN A 126 -13.50 -8.85 -2.34
N GLN A 127 -12.66 -9.89 -2.36
CA GLN A 127 -11.52 -10.08 -1.46
C GLN A 127 -10.25 -9.24 -1.74
N ASN A 128 -10.37 -8.16 -2.53
CA ASN A 128 -9.31 -7.19 -2.77
C ASN A 128 -9.86 -5.76 -2.81
N SER A 129 -10.93 -5.48 -2.07
CA SER A 129 -11.56 -4.17 -2.02
C SER A 129 -10.80 -3.25 -1.07
N PRO A 130 -10.06 -2.25 -1.58
CA PRO A 130 -9.33 -1.33 -0.71
C PRO A 130 -10.30 -0.42 0.06
N CYS A 131 -9.95 -0.14 1.29
CA CYS A 131 -10.55 0.85 2.16
C CYS A 131 -9.44 1.83 2.56
N TYR A 132 -9.58 3.08 2.11
CA TYR A 132 -8.58 4.12 2.33
C TYR A 132 -8.94 4.89 3.60
N HIS A 133 -8.03 4.89 4.57
CA HIS A 133 -8.19 5.63 5.82
C HIS A 133 -7.51 6.98 5.69
N VAL A 134 -8.30 7.99 5.36
CA VAL A 134 -7.86 9.38 5.25
C VAL A 134 -8.51 10.18 6.38
N LYS A 135 -7.74 11.04 7.04
CA LYS A 135 -8.26 11.91 8.10
C LYS A 135 -7.69 13.32 8.01
N ASP A 136 -8.49 14.28 8.47
CA ASP A 136 -8.06 15.66 8.65
C ASP A 136 -6.99 15.74 9.74
N THR A 137 -5.90 16.45 9.47
CA THR A 137 -4.73 16.53 10.35
C THR A 137 -4.93 17.43 11.57
N SER A 138 -5.92 18.32 11.53
CA SER A 138 -6.24 19.25 12.63
C SER A 138 -7.33 18.69 13.54
N THR A 139 -8.37 18.11 12.96
CA THR A 139 -9.56 17.64 13.69
C THR A 139 -9.58 16.13 13.92
N GLY A 140 -8.78 15.36 13.16
CA GLY A 140 -8.79 13.90 13.19
C GLY A 140 -10.03 13.26 12.56
N GLN A 141 -10.94 14.05 11.99
CA GLN A 141 -12.16 13.54 11.36
C GLN A 141 -11.81 12.76 10.09
N SER A 142 -12.44 11.60 9.92
CA SER A 142 -12.25 10.77 8.73
C SER A 142 -12.87 11.41 7.50
N LEU A 143 -12.11 11.48 6.41
CA LEU A 143 -12.64 11.77 5.09
C LEU A 143 -13.20 10.47 4.48
N SER A 144 -14.48 10.48 4.14
CA SER A 144 -15.11 9.33 3.48
C SER A 144 -14.61 9.22 2.05
N ILE A 145 -14.00 8.08 1.71
CA ILE A 145 -13.58 7.72 0.36
C ILE A 145 -14.47 6.59 -0.14
N GLU A 146 -15.00 6.73 -1.35
CA GLU A 146 -15.80 5.68 -1.99
C GLU A 146 -14.95 4.42 -2.24
N GLN A 147 -15.61 3.30 -2.55
CA GLN A 147 -14.94 2.04 -2.85
C GLN A 147 -14.23 2.10 -4.22
N ILE A 148 -13.02 2.64 -4.22
CA ILE A 148 -12.21 2.88 -5.43
C ILE A 148 -11.15 1.77 -5.57
N PRO A 149 -11.13 0.97 -6.65
CA PRO A 149 -10.07 -0.04 -6.87
C PRO A 149 -8.66 0.56 -6.88
N LEU A 150 -7.65 -0.21 -6.47
CA LEU A 150 -6.24 0.25 -6.48
C LEU A 150 -5.78 0.76 -7.85
N ALA A 151 -6.23 0.13 -8.94
CA ALA A 151 -5.92 0.56 -10.31
C ALA A 151 -6.38 2.00 -10.61
N ASN A 152 -7.39 2.48 -9.89
CA ASN A 152 -7.98 3.80 -10.05
C ASN A 152 -7.60 4.74 -8.89
N PHE A 153 -6.46 4.51 -8.21
CA PHE A 153 -6.03 5.31 -7.06
C PHE A 153 -5.99 6.84 -7.33
N GLN A 154 -5.86 7.25 -8.60
CA GLN A 154 -5.99 8.65 -8.98
C GLN A 154 -7.32 9.29 -8.53
N GLN A 155 -8.41 8.52 -8.50
CA GLN A 155 -9.69 9.01 -7.99
C GLN A 155 -9.65 9.29 -6.49
N VAL A 156 -8.87 8.53 -5.70
CA VAL A 156 -8.66 8.81 -4.28
C VAL A 156 -7.96 10.14 -4.09
N LEU A 157 -6.88 10.40 -4.87
CA LEU A 157 -6.19 11.69 -4.85
C LEU A 157 -7.12 12.84 -5.22
N ASN A 158 -7.97 12.66 -6.24
CA ASN A 158 -8.95 13.68 -6.62
C ASN A 158 -9.95 13.96 -5.50
N THR A 159 -10.45 12.95 -4.79
CA THR A 159 -11.37 13.15 -3.65
C THR A 159 -10.71 13.94 -2.52
N ILE A 160 -9.45 13.63 -2.19
CA ILE A 160 -8.69 14.37 -1.17
C ILE A 160 -8.52 15.83 -1.63
N TRP A 161 -8.08 16.04 -2.87
CA TRP A 161 -7.92 17.36 -3.46
C TRP A 161 -9.21 18.19 -3.40
N GLU A 162 -10.33 17.61 -3.83
CA GLU A 162 -11.63 18.29 -3.79
C GLU A 162 -12.03 18.65 -2.36
N ALA A 163 -11.73 17.81 -1.38
CA ALA A 163 -11.99 18.10 0.02
C ALA A 163 -11.10 19.24 0.56
N GLU A 164 -9.85 19.36 0.10
CA GLU A 164 -8.96 20.46 0.51
C GLU A 164 -9.43 21.84 0.00
N ASN A 165 -10.05 21.87 -1.18
CA ASN A 165 -10.50 23.09 -1.86
C ASN A 165 -11.96 23.49 -1.55
N LYS A 166 -12.72 22.70 -0.77
CA LYS A 166 -14.12 22.97 -0.43
C LYS A 166 -14.31 23.97 0.72
N GLU A 167 -13.25 24.61 1.19
CA GLU A 167 -13.27 25.59 2.30
C GLU A 167 -12.67 26.93 1.90
#